data_AF-A0A7C3CL44-F1
#
_entry.id   AF-A0A7C3CL44-F1
#
_cell.length_a   1.000
_cell.length_b   1.000
_cell.length_c   1.000
_cell.angle_alpha   90.00
_cell.angle_beta   90.00
_cell.angle_gamma   90.00
#
_symmetry.space_group_name_H-M   'P 1'
#
loop_
_entity.id
_entity.type
_entity.pdbx_description
1 polymer ?
#
loop_
_entity_poly.entity_id
_entity_poly.type
_entity_poly.pdbx_seq_one_letter_code
_entity_poly.pdbx_strand_id
1 'polypeptide(L)'
;AIRDNVFEGFHLLEAIKEIAIVSGGGIAIGAVLGGIVSYIILKNVDDALIETAVTLAVAFGSYLFADFFGTIFGSLFSFIDSGFHFSGILAVVTASLFVGNIGSINTSPTTRVTLDNFWEFLTFVVNSLVFLIIGLKIELRQFREHFFAIVVAVLVVLVSRAVVVYLLAWIHAAMQPKQAIQMSYRHVMFWGGLRGAISIALALTLTGDIFGAAVAEQIQVMTFGVVLFTLLVQGLTIEGLIKRLGLVNRVPERDERLRLQAQVYAKRAGQSELEKLYEQGIVAVEVFEAMNAVYAADIAKQQAQLVEHLRHFPELEQEILLVARIDTLRAERVALVDAAKRGLVSAEIQAELITHIDNRAEAIKILQKQI
;
A
#
# COMPACT_ATOMS: atom_id res chain seq x y z
N ALA A 1 -18.67 -19.89 39.38
CA ALA A 1 -19.28 -18.55 39.53
C ALA A 1 -18.85 -17.58 38.42
N ILE A 2 -17.58 -17.20 38.26
CA ILE A 2 -17.14 -16.36 37.11
C ILE A 2 -17.01 -17.17 35.80
N ARG A 3 -16.78 -18.48 35.91
CA ARG A 3 -16.57 -19.38 34.77
C ARG A 3 -17.84 -19.72 33.98
N ASP A 4 -19.01 -19.55 34.59
CA ASP A 4 -20.27 -20.09 34.06
C ASP A 4 -21.15 -19.02 33.38
N ASN A 5 -21.04 -17.74 33.76
CA ASN A 5 -21.94 -16.68 33.22
C ASN A 5 -21.42 -15.96 31.96
N VAL A 6 -20.14 -16.09 31.59
CA VAL A 6 -19.58 -15.32 30.44
C VAL A 6 -19.89 -15.98 29.08
N PHE A 7 -20.10 -17.31 29.07
CA PHE A 7 -20.30 -18.06 27.82
C PHE A 7 -21.76 -18.43 27.55
N GLU A 8 -22.69 -18.26 28.49
CA GLU A 8 -24.12 -18.62 28.32
C GLU A 8 -24.90 -17.68 27.37
N GLY A 9 -24.29 -16.60 26.87
CA GLY A 9 -24.91 -15.66 25.93
C GLY A 9 -24.22 -15.52 24.55
N PHE A 10 -23.19 -16.31 24.25
CA PHE A 10 -22.47 -16.17 22.97
C PHE A 10 -23.16 -16.94 21.84
N HIS A 11 -24.07 -16.27 21.13
CA HIS A 11 -24.66 -16.78 19.90
C HIS A 11 -23.71 -16.49 18.73
N LEU A 12 -22.89 -17.48 18.35
CA LEU A 12 -21.91 -17.37 17.26
C LEU A 12 -22.52 -16.80 15.96
N LEU A 13 -23.75 -17.20 15.64
CA LEU A 13 -24.45 -16.71 14.45
C LEU A 13 -24.78 -15.22 14.53
N GLU A 14 -25.17 -14.72 15.71
CA GLU A 14 -25.47 -13.31 15.95
C GLU A 14 -24.19 -12.48 15.87
N ALA A 15 -23.10 -12.96 16.48
CA ALA A 15 -21.79 -12.30 16.39
C ALA A 15 -21.28 -12.22 14.95
N ILE A 16 -21.40 -13.30 14.16
CA ILE A 16 -21.03 -13.29 12.74
C ILE A 16 -21.89 -12.29 11.95
N LYS A 17 -23.20 -12.28 12.21
CA LYS A 17 -24.13 -11.34 11.55
C LYS A 17 -23.78 -9.90 11.89
N GLU A 18 -23.52 -9.61 13.17
CA GLU A 18 -23.14 -8.28 13.64
C GLU A 18 -21.84 -7.82 12.96
N ILE A 19 -20.79 -8.65 12.98
CA ILE A 19 -19.52 -8.35 12.31
C ILE A 19 -19.74 -8.07 10.82
N ALA A 20 -20.56 -8.86 10.13
CA ALA A 20 -20.83 -8.69 8.71
C ALA A 20 -21.55 -7.36 8.42
N ILE A 21 -22.53 -6.97 9.23
CA ILE A 21 -23.29 -5.73 9.04
C ILE A 21 -22.42 -4.52 9.41
N VAL A 22 -21.76 -4.54 10.57
CA VAL A 22 -20.87 -3.46 11.05
C VAL A 22 -19.74 -3.20 10.06
N SER A 23 -19.10 -4.28 9.57
CA SER A 23 -18.02 -4.18 8.59
C SER A 23 -18.52 -3.78 7.21
N GLY A 24 -19.61 -4.39 6.74
CA GLY A 24 -20.20 -4.12 5.44
C GLY A 24 -20.67 -2.68 5.30
N GLY A 25 -21.34 -2.13 6.31
CA GLY A 25 -21.77 -0.73 6.30
C GLY A 25 -20.61 0.26 6.34
N GLY A 26 -19.57 -0.04 7.12
CA GLY A 26 -18.33 0.76 7.12
C GLY A 26 -17.69 0.79 5.73
N ILE A 27 -17.50 -0.38 5.11
CA ILE A 27 -16.96 -0.50 3.74
C ILE A 27 -17.82 0.26 2.74
N ALA A 28 -19.14 0.12 2.79
CA ALA A 28 -20.05 0.80 1.87
C ALA A 28 -19.95 2.33 1.98
N ILE A 29 -19.96 2.87 3.20
CA ILE A 29 -19.82 4.31 3.45
C ILE A 29 -18.47 4.83 2.95
N GLY A 30 -17.39 4.10 3.26
CA GLY A 30 -16.06 4.44 2.78
C GLY A 30 -15.94 4.43 1.26
N ALA A 31 -16.53 3.43 0.59
CA ALA A 31 -16.55 3.33 -0.87
C ALA A 31 -17.32 4.49 -1.51
N VAL A 32 -18.47 4.88 -0.95
CA VAL A 32 -19.27 6.01 -1.44
C VAL A 32 -18.51 7.33 -1.28
N LEU A 33 -18.00 7.63 -0.08
CA LEU A 33 -17.31 8.89 0.19
C LEU A 33 -15.98 8.98 -0.56
N GLY A 34 -15.17 7.92 -0.53
CA GLY A 34 -13.91 7.84 -1.26
C GLY A 34 -14.12 7.91 -2.78
N GLY A 35 -15.18 7.26 -3.29
CA GLY A 35 -15.58 7.34 -4.69
C GLY A 35 -15.97 8.75 -5.10
N ILE A 36 -16.86 9.41 -4.35
CA ILE A 36 -17.27 10.80 -4.59
C ILE A 36 -16.04 11.71 -4.69
N VAL A 37 -15.14 11.65 -3.72
CA VAL A 37 -13.95 12.51 -3.71
C VAL A 37 -13.02 12.19 -4.87
N SER A 38 -12.76 10.91 -5.14
CA SER A 38 -11.85 10.51 -6.22
C SER A 38 -12.37 10.86 -7.62
N TYR A 39 -13.68 10.68 -7.87
CA TYR A 39 -14.27 10.86 -9.19
C TYR A 39 -14.79 12.27 -9.46
N ILE A 40 -15.15 13.02 -8.42
CA ILE A 40 -15.76 14.36 -8.55
C ILE A 40 -14.77 15.45 -8.14
N ILE A 41 -14.06 15.30 -7.03
CA ILE A 41 -13.21 16.39 -6.52
C ILE A 41 -11.82 16.32 -7.14
N LEU A 42 -11.08 15.22 -6.88
CA LEU A 42 -9.69 15.06 -7.32
C LEU A 42 -9.54 14.98 -8.84
N LYS A 43 -10.64 14.73 -9.57
CA LYS A 43 -10.66 14.78 -11.03
C LYS A 43 -10.75 16.20 -11.60
N ASN A 44 -11.36 17.13 -10.86
CA ASN A 44 -11.70 18.45 -11.35
C ASN A 44 -10.90 19.57 -10.67
N VAL A 45 -10.07 19.24 -9.69
CA VAL A 45 -9.23 20.17 -8.92
C VAL A 45 -7.79 19.72 -9.06
N ASP A 46 -6.90 20.63 -9.47
CA ASP A 46 -5.45 20.42 -9.52
C ASP A 46 -4.77 21.51 -8.66
N ASP A 47 -4.96 21.40 -7.35
CA ASP A 47 -4.37 22.30 -6.35
C ASP A 47 -4.01 21.50 -5.10
N ALA A 48 -2.73 21.55 -4.72
CA ALA A 48 -2.20 20.71 -3.66
C ALA A 48 -2.80 20.98 -2.28
N LEU A 49 -3.15 22.23 -1.96
CA LEU A 49 -3.73 22.56 -0.67
C LEU A 49 -5.17 22.06 -0.57
N ILE A 50 -5.94 22.25 -1.64
CA ILE A 50 -7.34 21.79 -1.69
C ILE A 50 -7.40 20.27 -1.65
N GLU A 51 -6.59 19.58 -2.47
CA GLU A 51 -6.54 18.12 -2.47
C GLU A 51 -6.11 17.58 -1.09
N THR A 52 -5.10 18.19 -0.46
CA THR A 52 -4.66 17.78 0.89
C THR A 52 -5.77 17.97 1.93
N ALA A 53 -6.43 19.12 1.93
CA ALA A 53 -7.53 19.39 2.85
C ALA A 53 -8.70 18.42 2.64
N VAL A 54 -9.04 18.11 1.39
CA VAL A 54 -10.13 17.19 1.05
C VAL A 54 -9.79 15.76 1.45
N THR A 55 -8.56 15.28 1.19
CA THR A 55 -8.16 13.93 1.62
C THR A 55 -8.19 13.77 3.14
N LEU A 56 -7.77 14.80 3.88
CA LEU A 56 -7.89 14.84 5.34
C LEU A 56 -9.36 14.85 5.79
N ALA A 57 -10.19 15.69 5.15
CA ALA A 57 -11.62 15.76 5.43
C ALA A 57 -12.34 14.44 5.16
N VAL A 58 -11.95 13.69 4.13
CA VAL A 58 -12.49 12.35 3.85
C VAL A 58 -12.02 11.33 4.89
N ALA A 59 -10.75 11.40 5.32
CA ALA A 59 -10.23 10.47 6.31
C ALA A 59 -10.99 10.59 7.65
N PHE A 60 -11.17 11.80 8.16
CA PHE A 60 -11.95 12.00 9.40
C PHE A 60 -13.46 11.92 9.15
N GLY A 61 -13.92 12.46 8.04
CA GLY A 61 -15.33 12.48 7.67
C GLY A 61 -15.89 11.08 7.53
N SER A 62 -15.21 10.17 6.82
CA SER A 62 -15.70 8.80 6.66
C SER A 62 -15.86 8.04 7.98
N TYR A 63 -14.99 8.28 8.97
CA TYR A 63 -15.17 7.77 10.32
C TYR A 63 -16.46 8.29 10.96
N LEU A 64 -16.64 9.61 10.99
CA LEU A 64 -17.79 10.26 11.64
C LEU A 64 -19.10 9.91 10.93
N PHE A 65 -19.08 9.84 9.60
CA PHE A 65 -20.24 9.44 8.80
C PHE A 65 -20.64 7.99 9.08
N ALA A 66 -19.68 7.07 9.22
CA ALA A 66 -19.97 5.68 9.57
C ALA A 66 -20.62 5.55 10.96
N ASP A 67 -20.12 6.32 11.92
CA ASP A 67 -20.67 6.36 13.28
C ASP A 67 -22.10 6.93 13.31
N PHE A 68 -22.30 8.08 12.65
CA PHE A 68 -23.59 8.76 12.57
C PHE A 68 -24.64 7.94 11.81
N PHE A 69 -24.31 7.44 10.62
CA PHE A 69 -25.23 6.60 9.84
C PHE A 69 -25.50 5.26 10.52
N GLY A 70 -24.52 4.69 11.22
CA GLY A 70 -24.72 3.49 12.03
C GLY A 70 -25.81 3.70 13.08
N THR A 71 -25.73 4.82 13.81
CA THR A 71 -26.70 5.18 14.85
C THR A 71 -28.12 5.35 14.28
N ILE A 72 -28.25 6.06 13.14
CA ILE A 72 -29.54 6.23 12.46
C ILE A 72 -30.09 4.89 11.99
N PHE A 73 -29.27 4.08 11.33
CA PHE A 73 -29.68 2.80 10.77
C PHE A 73 -30.08 1.81 11.87
N GLY A 74 -29.37 1.81 13.00
CA GLY A 74 -29.71 1.07 14.20
C GLY A 74 -31.05 1.49 14.79
N SER A 75 -31.32 2.80 14.88
CA SER A 75 -32.60 3.32 15.38
C SER A 75 -33.80 3.02 14.47
N LEU A 76 -33.56 2.87 13.15
CA LEU A 76 -34.61 2.63 12.16
C LEU A 76 -35.00 1.15 12.05
N PHE A 77 -34.06 0.24 12.31
CA PHE A 77 -34.30 -1.20 12.28
C PHE A 77 -34.41 -1.78 13.69
N SER A 78 -35.64 -2.01 14.14
CA SER A 78 -36.03 -2.62 15.43
C SER A 78 -35.39 -3.98 15.77
N PHE A 79 -34.58 -4.56 14.89
CA PHE A 79 -33.83 -5.80 15.08
C PHE A 79 -32.35 -5.58 15.45
N ILE A 80 -31.94 -4.32 15.63
CA ILE A 80 -30.58 -3.91 15.88
C ILE A 80 -30.60 -3.05 17.16
N ASP A 81 -29.71 -3.37 18.10
CA ASP A 81 -29.70 -2.75 19.43
C ASP A 81 -29.42 -1.24 19.36
N SER A 82 -29.88 -0.50 20.37
CA SER A 82 -29.97 0.96 20.41
C SER A 82 -28.63 1.72 20.53
N GLY A 83 -27.52 1.04 20.24
CA GLY A 83 -26.15 1.59 20.18
C GLY A 83 -25.35 1.03 19.00
N PHE A 84 -26.00 0.76 17.87
CA PHE A 84 -25.35 0.18 16.70
C PHE A 84 -24.55 1.22 15.91
N HIS A 85 -23.31 0.87 15.58
CA HIS A 85 -22.40 1.71 14.81
C HIS A 85 -21.79 0.90 13.66
N PHE A 86 -21.57 1.53 12.51
CA PHE A 86 -20.73 0.92 11.48
C PHE A 86 -19.25 1.08 11.84
N SER A 87 -18.39 0.22 11.31
CA SER A 87 -16.96 0.34 11.58
C SER A 87 -16.39 1.59 10.91
N GLY A 88 -16.19 2.64 11.69
CA GLY A 88 -15.55 3.87 11.23
C GLY A 88 -14.16 3.62 10.67
N ILE A 89 -13.37 2.75 11.32
CA ILE A 89 -12.02 2.39 10.85
C ILE A 89 -12.08 1.77 9.44
N LEU A 90 -13.01 0.84 9.18
CA LEU A 90 -13.16 0.25 7.85
C LEU A 90 -13.69 1.25 6.81
N ALA A 91 -14.50 2.22 7.22
CA ALA A 91 -14.93 3.31 6.35
C ALA A 91 -13.75 4.19 5.93
N VAL A 92 -12.87 4.58 6.87
CA VAL A 92 -11.65 5.32 6.55
C VAL A 92 -10.76 4.52 5.63
N VAL A 93 -10.44 3.26 5.96
CA VAL A 93 -9.57 2.41 5.15
C VAL A 93 -10.10 2.27 3.72
N THR A 94 -11.41 2.03 3.58
CA THR A 94 -12.02 1.89 2.26
C THR A 94 -11.97 3.21 1.50
N ALA A 95 -12.30 4.35 2.13
CA ALA A 95 -12.19 5.65 1.48
C ALA A 95 -10.76 5.98 1.05
N SER A 96 -9.77 5.68 1.90
CA SER A 96 -8.35 5.83 1.60
C SER A 96 -7.88 4.93 0.44
N LEU A 97 -8.41 3.71 0.30
CA LEU A 97 -8.12 2.86 -0.86
C LEU A 97 -8.64 3.46 -2.17
N PHE A 98 -9.83 4.06 -2.16
CA PHE A 98 -10.37 4.76 -3.33
C PHE A 98 -9.52 5.99 -3.68
N VAL A 99 -9.22 6.83 -2.69
CA VAL A 99 -8.40 8.04 -2.87
C VAL A 99 -6.97 7.68 -3.33
N GLY A 100 -6.33 6.71 -2.68
CA GLY A 100 -4.97 6.30 -2.98
C GLY A 100 -4.81 5.56 -4.32
N ASN A 101 -5.86 4.89 -4.80
CA ASN A 101 -5.81 4.20 -6.09
C ASN A 101 -6.34 5.07 -7.24
N ILE A 102 -7.59 5.51 -7.15
CA ILE A 102 -8.26 6.26 -8.22
C ILE A 102 -7.94 7.75 -8.12
N GLY A 103 -8.07 8.33 -6.93
CA GLY A 103 -7.79 9.75 -6.71
C GLY A 103 -6.37 10.11 -7.12
N SER A 104 -5.41 9.27 -6.73
CA SER A 104 -4.01 9.42 -7.08
C SER A 104 -3.77 9.52 -8.60
N ILE A 105 -4.47 8.72 -9.43
CA ILE A 105 -4.34 8.78 -10.90
C ILE A 105 -4.83 10.12 -11.46
N ASN A 106 -5.80 10.76 -10.80
CA ASN A 106 -6.38 12.02 -11.24
C ASN A 106 -5.58 13.25 -10.78
N THR A 107 -4.74 13.10 -9.77
CA THR A 107 -3.86 14.14 -9.23
C THR A 107 -2.60 14.34 -10.08
N SER A 108 -2.17 15.59 -10.30
CA SER A 108 -0.92 15.89 -11.00
C SER A 108 0.33 15.41 -10.25
N PRO A 109 1.46 15.10 -10.94
CA PRO A 109 2.66 14.58 -10.29
C PRO A 109 3.21 15.48 -9.17
N THR A 110 3.17 16.80 -9.36
CA THR A 110 3.63 17.79 -8.38
C THR A 110 2.75 17.84 -7.15
N THR A 111 1.43 17.79 -7.33
CA THR A 111 0.47 17.75 -6.22
C THR A 111 0.58 16.44 -5.45
N ARG A 112 0.78 15.32 -6.15
CA ARG A 112 0.96 14.00 -5.53
C ARG A 112 2.15 13.98 -4.57
N VAL A 113 3.30 14.54 -4.96
CA VAL A 113 4.47 14.63 -4.08
C VAL A 113 4.13 15.41 -2.80
N THR A 114 3.34 16.47 -2.91
CA THR A 114 2.93 17.29 -1.75
C THR A 114 2.00 16.51 -0.82
N LEU A 115 1.02 15.79 -1.38
CA LEU A 115 0.12 14.90 -0.63
C LEU A 115 0.90 13.80 0.09
N ASP A 116 1.81 13.13 -0.62
CA ASP A 116 2.62 12.04 -0.06
C ASP A 116 3.47 12.55 1.12
N ASN A 117 4.16 13.69 0.94
CA ASN A 117 4.94 14.32 2.00
C ASN A 117 4.08 14.73 3.20
N PHE A 118 2.89 15.29 2.97
CA PHE A 118 1.97 15.68 4.04
C PHE A 118 1.53 14.46 4.86
N TRP A 119 1.10 13.38 4.19
CA TRP A 119 0.63 12.17 4.86
C TRP A 119 1.77 11.41 5.55
N GLU A 120 2.97 11.40 4.97
CA GLU A 120 4.17 10.83 5.61
C GLU A 120 4.50 11.60 6.90
N PHE A 121 4.56 12.93 6.83
CA PHE A 121 4.80 13.78 8.00
C PHE A 121 3.72 13.59 9.08
N LEU A 122 2.44 13.62 8.68
CA LEU A 122 1.34 13.43 9.62
C LEU A 122 1.37 12.05 10.28
N THR A 123 1.65 11.00 9.49
CA THR A 123 1.80 9.63 9.98
C THR A 123 2.96 9.52 10.96
N PHE A 124 4.10 10.15 10.66
CA PHE A 124 5.25 10.21 11.55
C PHE A 124 4.90 10.89 12.88
N VAL A 125 4.24 12.06 12.84
CA VAL A 125 3.84 12.81 14.04
C VAL A 125 2.86 11.99 14.88
N VAL A 126 1.78 11.47 14.28
CA VAL A 126 0.75 10.70 15.00
C VAL A 126 1.34 9.43 15.60
N ASN A 127 2.15 8.67 14.86
CA ASN A 127 2.81 7.49 15.41
C ASN A 127 3.75 7.85 16.57
N SER A 128 4.54 8.91 16.42
CA SER A 128 5.46 9.36 17.48
C SER A 128 4.70 9.77 18.75
N LEU A 129 3.58 10.49 18.60
CA LEU A 129 2.72 10.86 19.72
C LEU A 129 2.10 9.63 20.39
N VAL A 130 1.59 8.67 19.61
CA VAL A 130 1.03 7.43 20.15
C VAL A 130 2.10 6.67 20.95
N PHE A 131 3.29 6.47 20.38
CA PHE A 131 4.39 5.82 21.09
C PHE A 131 4.85 6.59 22.33
N LEU A 132 4.88 7.91 22.28
CA LEU A 132 5.22 8.76 23.43
C LEU A 132 4.19 8.60 24.55
N ILE A 133 2.89 8.74 24.26
CA ILE A 133 1.80 8.59 25.23
C ILE A 133 1.85 7.20 25.87
N ILE A 134 2.08 6.18 25.06
CA ILE A 134 2.22 4.80 25.52
C ILE A 134 3.43 4.67 26.45
N GLY A 135 4.60 5.16 26.04
CA GLY A 135 5.82 5.11 26.85
C GLY A 135 5.67 5.84 28.19
N LEU A 136 4.88 6.91 28.25
CA LEU A 136 4.58 7.66 29.48
C LEU A 136 3.58 6.93 30.40
N LYS A 137 2.66 6.12 29.86
CA LYS A 137 1.67 5.39 30.65
C LYS A 137 2.21 4.14 31.33
N ILE A 138 3.36 3.64 30.91
CA ILE A 138 3.84 2.31 31.31
C ILE A 138 4.76 2.40 32.52
N GLU A 139 4.41 1.65 33.55
CA GLU A 139 5.26 1.50 34.72
C GLU A 139 6.22 0.33 34.55
N LEU A 140 7.53 0.58 34.72
CA LEU A 140 8.57 -0.46 34.63
C LEU A 140 8.36 -1.59 35.65
N ARG A 141 7.62 -1.32 36.73
CA ARG A 141 7.27 -2.31 37.75
C ARG A 141 6.31 -3.37 37.20
N GLN A 142 5.23 -2.95 36.54
CA GLN A 142 4.25 -3.84 35.91
C GLN A 142 4.91 -4.78 34.89
N PHE A 143 5.92 -4.30 34.18
CA PHE A 143 6.73 -5.11 33.26
C PHE A 143 7.44 -6.29 33.92
N ARG A 144 8.00 -6.05 35.12
CA ARG A 144 8.71 -7.09 35.86
C ARG A 144 7.72 -8.08 36.45
N GLU A 145 6.61 -7.58 36.98
CA GLU A 145 5.55 -8.40 37.59
C GLU A 145 4.88 -9.32 36.54
N HIS A 146 4.70 -8.84 35.31
CA HIS A 146 4.08 -9.60 34.22
C HIS A 146 5.07 -10.16 33.18
N PHE A 147 6.37 -10.23 33.49
CA PHE A 147 7.40 -10.63 32.52
C PHE A 147 7.10 -12.00 31.87
N PHE A 148 6.71 -13.00 32.68
CA PHE A 148 6.36 -14.32 32.16
C PHE A 148 5.15 -14.28 31.20
N ALA A 149 4.12 -13.50 31.56
CA ALA A 149 2.94 -13.32 30.72
C ALA A 149 3.28 -12.65 29.37
N ILE A 150 4.19 -11.68 29.37
CA ILE A 150 4.70 -11.04 28.14
C ILE A 150 5.41 -12.07 27.26
N VAL A 151 6.31 -12.89 27.81
CA VAL A 151 7.04 -13.91 27.03
C VAL A 151 6.07 -14.92 26.41
N VAL A 152 5.09 -15.39 27.19
CA VAL A 152 4.03 -16.27 26.68
C VAL A 152 3.23 -15.58 25.57
N ALA A 153 2.84 -14.32 25.76
CA ALA A 153 2.11 -13.56 24.74
C ALA A 153 2.92 -13.43 23.44
N VAL A 154 4.23 -13.14 23.52
CA VAL A 154 5.12 -13.09 22.35
C VAL A 154 5.15 -14.45 21.65
N LEU A 155 5.35 -15.53 22.38
CA LEU A 155 5.38 -16.89 21.80
C LEU A 155 4.05 -17.24 21.12
N VAL A 156 2.92 -16.97 21.77
CA VAL A 156 1.58 -17.22 21.18
C VAL A 156 1.37 -16.38 19.93
N VAL A 157 1.78 -15.11 19.92
CA VAL A 157 1.67 -14.23 18.73
C VAL A 157 2.55 -14.73 17.59
N LEU A 158 3.77 -15.20 17.88
CA LEU A 158 4.66 -15.78 16.87
C LEU A 158 4.11 -17.10 16.33
N VAL A 159 3.68 -18.01 17.20
CA VAL A 159 3.12 -19.32 16.79
C VAL A 159 1.85 -19.10 15.97
N SER A 160 0.91 -18.28 16.42
CA SER A 160 -0.31 -17.97 15.68
C SER A 160 0.01 -17.35 14.31
N ARG A 161 0.98 -16.43 14.23
CA ARG A 161 1.44 -15.85 12.97
C ARG A 161 2.05 -16.91 12.04
N ALA A 162 2.90 -17.79 12.56
CA ALA A 162 3.48 -18.89 11.78
C ALA A 162 2.38 -19.79 11.22
N VAL A 163 1.44 -20.23 12.07
CA VAL A 163 0.30 -21.06 11.65
C VAL A 163 -0.46 -20.38 10.51
N VAL A 164 -0.87 -19.11 10.67
CA VAL A 164 -1.64 -18.40 9.64
C VAL A 164 -0.83 -18.23 8.35
N VAL A 165 0.41 -17.77 8.42
CA VAL A 165 1.23 -17.49 7.22
C VAL A 165 1.55 -18.77 6.46
N TYR A 166 2.03 -19.82 7.13
CA TYR A 166 2.40 -21.06 6.44
C TYR A 166 1.18 -21.86 5.99
N LEU A 167 0.07 -21.85 6.75
CA LEU A 167 -1.17 -22.48 6.33
C LEU A 167 -1.76 -21.81 5.09
N LEU A 168 -1.87 -20.48 5.08
CA LEU A 168 -2.39 -19.76 3.91
C LEU A 168 -1.45 -19.89 2.70
N ALA A 169 -0.13 -19.87 2.91
CA ALA A 169 0.83 -20.12 1.84
C ALA A 169 0.73 -21.55 1.28
N TRP A 170 0.43 -22.54 2.13
CA TRP A 170 0.20 -23.92 1.73
C TRP A 170 -1.11 -24.06 0.94
N ILE A 171 -2.21 -23.48 1.43
CA ILE A 171 -3.49 -23.44 0.69
C ILE A 171 -3.31 -22.78 -0.66
N HIS A 172 -2.61 -21.64 -0.72
CA HIS A 172 -2.32 -20.95 -1.97
C HIS A 172 -1.49 -21.81 -2.93
N ALA A 173 -0.46 -22.50 -2.44
CA ALA A 173 0.34 -23.41 -3.25
C ALA A 173 -0.48 -24.61 -3.77
N ALA A 174 -1.46 -25.10 -3.00
CA ALA A 174 -2.36 -26.15 -3.43
C ALA A 174 -3.34 -25.67 -4.53
N MET A 175 -3.83 -24.43 -4.44
CA MET A 175 -4.72 -23.83 -5.43
C MET A 175 -3.99 -23.34 -6.69
N GLN A 176 -2.76 -22.84 -6.55
CA GLN A 176 -1.95 -22.27 -7.63
C GLN A 176 -0.49 -22.78 -7.59
N PRO A 177 -0.23 -24.05 -7.94
CA PRO A 177 1.11 -24.64 -7.82
C PRO A 177 2.20 -23.90 -8.60
N LYS A 178 1.85 -23.35 -9.77
CA LYS A 178 2.77 -22.59 -10.63
C LYS A 178 3.13 -21.19 -10.09
N GLN A 179 2.44 -20.72 -9.06
CA GLN A 179 2.65 -19.42 -8.42
C GLN A 179 2.97 -19.58 -6.92
N ALA A 180 3.42 -20.77 -6.52
CA ALA A 180 3.72 -21.05 -5.13
C ALA A 180 4.77 -20.06 -4.59
N ILE A 181 4.43 -19.38 -3.50
CA ILE A 181 5.33 -18.43 -2.84
C ILE A 181 6.55 -19.19 -2.34
N GLN A 182 7.77 -18.75 -2.69
CA GLN A 182 9.00 -19.42 -2.28
C GLN A 182 9.20 -19.33 -0.76
N MET A 183 9.94 -20.28 -0.19
CA MET A 183 10.10 -20.39 1.26
C MET A 183 10.79 -19.16 1.88
N SER A 184 11.75 -18.56 1.17
CA SER A 184 12.41 -17.30 1.56
C SER A 184 11.39 -16.18 1.80
N TYR A 185 10.46 -15.97 0.86
CA TYR A 185 9.38 -14.99 1.03
C TYR A 185 8.42 -15.35 2.16
N ARG A 186 8.13 -16.65 2.38
CA ARG A 186 7.28 -17.07 3.52
C ARG A 186 7.91 -16.72 4.86
N HIS A 187 9.22 -16.92 5.01
CA HIS A 187 9.95 -16.53 6.21
C HIS A 187 9.91 -15.01 6.44
N VAL A 188 10.05 -14.20 5.38
CA VAL A 188 9.93 -12.75 5.47
C VAL A 188 8.49 -12.32 5.83
N MET A 189 7.46 -12.94 5.24
CA MET A 189 6.05 -12.63 5.59
C MET A 189 5.70 -12.99 7.05
N PHE A 190 6.32 -14.06 7.57
CA PHE A 190 6.21 -14.45 8.97
C PHE A 190 6.92 -13.43 9.88
N TRP A 191 8.19 -13.13 9.60
CA TRP A 191 9.04 -12.31 10.46
C TRP A 191 8.77 -10.80 10.35
N GLY A 192 8.27 -10.33 9.21
CA GLY A 192 7.94 -8.93 8.95
C GLY A 192 6.60 -8.46 9.53
N GLY A 193 5.91 -9.30 10.31
CA GLY A 193 4.62 -9.00 10.92
C GLY A 193 4.70 -8.07 12.14
N LEU A 194 5.25 -6.87 11.96
CA LEU A 194 5.39 -5.86 13.03
C LEU A 194 4.01 -5.50 13.61
N ARG A 195 3.90 -5.51 14.94
CA ARG A 195 2.71 -5.00 15.63
C ARG A 195 2.93 -3.51 15.92
N GLY A 196 1.91 -2.70 15.68
CA GLY A 196 2.01 -1.25 15.72
C GLY A 196 1.11 -0.59 16.76
N ALA A 197 0.97 0.72 16.61
CA ALA A 197 0.16 1.61 17.44
C ALA A 197 -1.29 1.13 17.64
N ILE A 198 -1.91 0.56 16.61
CA ILE A 198 -3.32 0.14 16.64
C ILE A 198 -3.58 -0.93 17.71
N SER A 199 -2.69 -1.92 17.85
CA SER A 199 -2.83 -2.97 18.86
C SER A 199 -2.84 -2.39 20.28
N ILE A 200 -2.00 -1.38 20.52
CA ILE A 200 -1.92 -0.74 21.83
C ILE A 200 -3.11 0.18 22.07
N ALA A 201 -3.53 0.95 21.06
CA ALA A 201 -4.72 1.78 21.15
C ALA A 201 -5.94 0.95 21.58
N LEU A 202 -6.16 -0.22 20.95
CA LEU A 202 -7.23 -1.16 21.33
C LEU A 202 -7.03 -1.78 22.71
N ALA A 203 -5.80 -2.06 23.14
CA ALA A 203 -5.57 -2.55 24.49
C ALA A 203 -5.90 -1.49 25.55
N LEU A 204 -5.64 -0.21 25.25
CA LEU A 204 -5.94 0.91 26.15
C LEU A 204 -7.44 1.23 26.25
N THR A 205 -8.26 0.80 25.29
CA THR A 205 -9.73 0.92 25.41
C THR A 205 -10.33 -0.11 26.36
N LEU A 206 -9.57 -1.13 26.77
CA LEU A 206 -10.03 -2.12 27.75
C LEU A 206 -10.12 -1.45 29.13
N THR A 207 -11.35 -1.18 29.57
CA THR A 207 -11.61 -0.61 30.91
C THR A 207 -11.72 -1.70 31.96
N GLY A 208 -11.32 -1.37 33.19
CA GLY A 208 -11.38 -2.30 34.34
C GLY A 208 -12.80 -2.71 34.74
N ASP A 209 -13.81 -2.01 34.23
CA ASP A 209 -15.22 -2.22 34.58
C ASP A 209 -15.80 -3.51 33.97
N ILE A 210 -15.26 -3.97 32.84
CA ILE A 210 -15.80 -5.14 32.10
C ILE A 210 -15.12 -6.44 32.53
N PHE A 211 -13.79 -6.43 32.68
CA PHE A 211 -12.97 -7.63 32.90
C PHE A 211 -12.26 -7.66 34.26
N GLY A 212 -12.44 -6.62 35.08
CA GLY A 212 -11.66 -6.38 36.28
C GLY A 212 -10.34 -5.66 35.96
N ALA A 213 -9.97 -4.68 36.80
CA ALA A 213 -8.79 -3.84 36.59
C ALA A 213 -7.49 -4.64 36.37
N ALA A 214 -7.29 -5.72 37.13
CA ALA A 214 -6.09 -6.55 37.04
C ALA A 214 -5.95 -7.28 35.68
N VAL A 215 -7.07 -7.73 35.09
CA VAL A 215 -7.04 -8.43 33.79
C VAL A 215 -6.80 -7.43 32.66
N ALA A 216 -7.46 -6.27 32.71
CA ALA A 216 -7.25 -5.20 31.74
C ALA A 216 -5.80 -4.72 31.74
N GLU A 217 -5.23 -4.49 32.93
CA GLU A 217 -3.82 -4.14 33.12
C GLU A 217 -2.89 -5.22 32.56
N GLN A 218 -3.14 -6.49 32.86
CA GLN A 218 -2.33 -7.59 32.36
C GLN A 218 -2.37 -7.67 30.82
N ILE A 219 -3.53 -7.51 30.19
CA ILE A 219 -3.67 -7.50 28.72
C ILE A 219 -2.94 -6.31 28.10
N GLN A 220 -3.03 -5.13 28.71
CA GLN A 220 -2.32 -3.93 28.26
C GLN A 220 -0.80 -4.14 28.29
N VAL A 221 -0.27 -4.64 29.41
CA VAL A 221 1.16 -4.91 29.59
C VAL A 221 1.65 -5.99 28.63
N MET A 222 0.90 -7.08 28.45
CA MET A 222 1.22 -8.12 27.47
C MET A 222 1.24 -7.57 26.04
N THR A 223 0.22 -6.80 25.65
CA THR A 223 0.11 -6.22 24.30
C THR A 223 1.27 -5.29 24.02
N PHE A 224 1.62 -4.44 24.97
CA PHE A 224 2.76 -3.56 24.81
C PHE A 224 4.09 -4.34 24.75
N GLY A 225 4.29 -5.34 25.61
CA GLY A 225 5.47 -6.19 25.56
C GLY A 225 5.65 -6.89 24.20
N VAL A 226 4.54 -7.35 23.60
CA VAL A 226 4.53 -7.89 22.23
C VAL A 226 4.93 -6.82 21.22
N VAL A 227 4.33 -5.63 21.25
CA VAL A 227 4.68 -4.55 20.31
C VAL A 227 6.15 -4.17 20.44
N LEU A 228 6.66 -3.97 21.65
CA LEU A 228 8.06 -3.64 21.91
C LEU A 228 9.00 -4.72 21.35
N PHE A 229 8.68 -6.00 21.59
CA PHE A 229 9.42 -7.11 21.00
C PHE A 229 9.40 -7.05 19.47
N THR A 230 8.23 -6.86 18.85
CA THR A 230 8.16 -6.83 17.39
C THR A 230 8.94 -5.65 16.80
N LEU A 231 8.87 -4.45 17.40
CA LEU A 231 9.58 -3.28 16.88
C LEU A 231 11.09 -3.36 17.08
N LEU A 232 11.55 -3.75 18.27
CA LEU A 232 12.98 -3.81 18.57
C LEU A 232 13.65 -5.06 18.02
N VAL A 233 13.03 -6.23 18.17
CA VAL A 233 13.63 -7.49 17.71
C VAL A 233 13.32 -7.71 16.25
N GLN A 234 12.05 -7.81 15.85
CA GLN A 234 11.73 -8.11 14.45
C GLN A 234 12.07 -6.94 13.52
N GLY A 235 11.80 -5.70 13.94
CA GLY A 235 12.09 -4.50 13.16
C GLY A 235 13.58 -4.31 12.85
N LEU A 236 14.47 -4.53 13.83
CA LEU A 236 15.92 -4.41 13.60
C LEU A 236 16.52 -5.64 12.88
N THR A 237 15.91 -6.81 12.99
CA THR A 237 16.47 -8.05 12.42
C THR A 237 15.93 -8.39 11.02
N ILE A 238 14.84 -7.76 10.58
CA ILE A 238 14.22 -8.06 9.27
C ILE A 238 15.18 -7.79 8.10
N GLU A 239 15.93 -6.69 8.13
CA GLU A 239 16.90 -6.38 7.08
C GLU A 239 18.00 -7.45 6.99
N GLY A 240 18.53 -7.86 8.14
CA GLY A 240 19.50 -8.95 8.23
C GLY A 240 18.94 -10.29 7.71
N LEU A 241 17.67 -10.58 8.00
CA LEU A 241 16.99 -11.77 7.48
C LEU A 241 16.84 -11.73 5.95
N ILE A 242 16.38 -10.61 5.39
CA ILE A 242 16.21 -10.44 3.93
C ILE A 242 17.57 -10.60 3.22
N LYS A 243 18.64 -10.02 3.77
CA LYS A 243 20.02 -10.18 3.28
C LYS A 243 20.49 -11.64 3.33
N ARG A 244 20.29 -12.33 4.46
CA ARG A 244 20.66 -13.74 4.62
C ARG A 244 19.90 -14.68 3.68
N LEU A 245 18.66 -14.35 3.35
CA LEU A 245 17.83 -15.11 2.42
C LEU A 245 18.11 -14.80 0.94
N GLY A 246 19.06 -13.90 0.65
CA GLY A 246 19.41 -13.53 -0.74
C GLY A 246 18.25 -12.86 -1.48
N LEU A 247 17.34 -12.19 -0.77
CA LEU A 247 16.20 -11.51 -1.39
C LEU A 247 16.54 -10.09 -1.84
N VAL A 248 17.59 -9.48 -1.27
CA VAL A 248 18.20 -8.26 -1.81
C VAL A 248 19.20 -8.64 -2.89
N ASN A 249 18.70 -9.09 -4.04
CA ASN A 249 19.54 -9.31 -5.22
C ASN A 249 19.83 -7.96 -5.88
N ARG A 250 20.79 -7.21 -5.34
CA ARG A 250 21.49 -6.20 -6.15
C ARG A 250 22.40 -6.98 -7.09
N VAL A 251 21.92 -7.20 -8.31
CA VAL A 251 22.70 -7.73 -9.42
C VAL A 251 23.47 -6.50 -9.93
N PRO A 252 24.79 -6.34 -9.65
CA PRO A 252 25.53 -5.12 -9.99
C PRO A 252 25.36 -4.71 -11.45
N GLU A 253 25.18 -5.69 -12.32
CA GLU A 253 24.93 -5.54 -13.75
C GLU A 253 23.56 -4.88 -14.02
N ARG A 254 22.50 -5.26 -13.30
CA ARG A 254 21.19 -4.59 -13.38
C ARG A 254 21.24 -3.17 -12.82
N ASP A 255 21.95 -2.97 -11.72
CA ASP A 255 22.07 -1.64 -11.10
C ASP A 255 22.80 -0.66 -12.03
N GLU A 256 23.90 -1.10 -12.67
CA GLU A 256 24.64 -0.27 -13.62
C GLU A 256 23.82 0.03 -14.88
N ARG A 257 23.06 -0.95 -15.40
CA ARG A 257 22.08 -0.71 -16.47
C ARG A 257 21.08 0.38 -16.09
N LEU A 258 20.47 0.27 -14.90
CA LEU A 258 19.49 1.25 -14.41
C LEU A 258 20.11 2.63 -14.23
N ARG A 259 21.36 2.71 -13.74
CA ARG A 259 22.11 3.97 -13.63
C ARG A 259 22.30 4.62 -15.00
N LEU A 260 22.78 3.88 -15.99
CA LEU A 260 23.01 4.40 -17.34
C LEU A 260 21.70 4.84 -18.01
N GLN A 261 20.62 4.06 -17.89
CA GLN A 261 19.30 4.45 -18.38
C GLN A 261 18.75 5.72 -17.70
N ALA A 262 18.88 5.82 -16.37
CA ALA A 262 18.43 6.99 -15.61
C ALA A 262 19.17 8.27 -16.04
N GLN A 263 20.47 8.16 -16.32
CA GLN A 263 21.26 9.28 -16.82
C GLN A 263 20.80 9.74 -18.22
N VAL A 264 20.60 8.80 -19.16
CA VAL A 264 20.07 9.13 -20.50
C VAL A 264 18.70 9.78 -20.40
N TYR A 265 17.81 9.24 -19.55
CA TYR A 265 16.49 9.80 -19.33
C TYR A 265 16.55 11.24 -18.78
N ALA A 266 17.34 11.47 -17.74
CA ALA A 266 17.52 12.80 -17.15
C ALA A 266 18.09 13.81 -18.15
N LYS A 267 19.07 13.41 -18.96
CA LYS A 267 19.67 14.28 -19.99
C LYS A 267 18.69 14.61 -21.11
N ARG A 268 17.88 13.65 -21.57
CA ARG A 268 16.81 13.88 -22.55
C ARG A 268 15.73 14.81 -22.01
N ALA A 269 15.36 14.67 -20.73
CA ALA A 269 14.41 15.59 -20.09
C ALA A 269 14.96 17.03 -20.06
N GLY A 270 16.24 17.21 -19.70
CA GLY A 270 16.91 18.51 -19.78
C GLY A 270 17.00 19.08 -21.19
N GLN A 271 17.28 18.24 -22.18
CA GLN A 271 17.30 18.63 -23.60
C GLN A 271 15.92 19.08 -24.09
N SER A 272 14.85 18.33 -23.78
CA SER A 272 13.48 18.68 -24.14
C SER A 272 13.03 19.99 -23.49
N GLU A 273 13.45 20.25 -22.26
CA GLU A 273 13.15 21.53 -21.61
C GLU A 273 13.91 22.70 -22.26
N LEU A 274 15.17 22.48 -22.64
CA LEU A 274 15.95 23.47 -23.39
C LEU A 274 15.31 23.80 -24.75
N GLU A 275 14.78 22.80 -25.46
CA GLU A 275 14.01 23.00 -26.71
C GLU A 275 12.80 23.90 -26.49
N LYS A 276 12.00 23.66 -25.43
CA LYS A 276 10.85 24.52 -25.10
C LYS A 276 11.27 25.96 -24.80
N LEU A 277 12.34 26.16 -24.03
CA LEU A 277 12.84 27.51 -23.68
C LEU A 277 13.30 28.28 -24.92
N TYR A 278 13.88 27.58 -25.91
CA TYR A 278 14.23 28.16 -27.19
C TYR A 278 12.98 28.51 -28.02
N GLU A 279 12.02 27.60 -28.13
CA GLU A 279 10.74 27.85 -28.83
C GLU A 279 9.94 29.02 -28.23
N GLN A 280 10.07 29.25 -26.92
CA GLN A 280 9.47 30.39 -26.20
C GLN A 280 10.26 31.70 -26.34
N GLY A 281 11.43 31.69 -26.97
CA GLY A 281 12.29 32.85 -27.15
C GLY A 281 13.01 33.31 -25.88
N ILE A 282 13.09 32.48 -24.84
CA ILE A 282 13.78 32.79 -23.58
C ILE A 282 15.30 32.64 -23.75
N VAL A 283 15.73 31.67 -24.55
CA VAL A 283 17.14 31.34 -24.79
C VAL A 283 17.54 31.77 -26.21
N ALA A 284 18.65 32.51 -26.32
CA ALA A 284 19.21 32.91 -27.61
C ALA A 284 19.71 31.70 -28.42
N VAL A 285 19.69 31.79 -29.75
CA VAL A 285 20.03 30.67 -30.64
C VAL A 285 21.44 30.14 -30.40
N GLU A 286 22.41 31.02 -30.13
CA GLU A 286 23.81 30.62 -29.88
C GLU A 286 23.94 29.83 -28.57
N VAL A 287 23.17 30.20 -27.54
CA VAL A 287 23.15 29.50 -26.25
C VAL A 287 22.45 28.16 -26.39
N PHE A 288 21.33 28.12 -27.13
CA PHE A 288 20.60 26.90 -27.43
C PHE A 288 21.49 25.91 -28.18
N GLU A 289 22.15 26.32 -29.26
CA GLU A 289 23.02 25.45 -30.06
C GLU A 289 24.18 24.89 -29.22
N ALA A 290 24.85 25.74 -28.44
CA ALA A 290 25.96 25.31 -27.58
C ALA A 290 25.50 24.31 -26.52
N MET A 291 24.39 24.57 -25.82
CA MET A 291 23.87 23.68 -24.78
C MET A 291 23.30 22.39 -25.36
N ASN A 292 22.60 22.46 -26.50
CA ASN A 292 22.04 21.30 -27.18
C ASN A 292 23.16 20.37 -27.66
N ALA A 293 24.27 20.91 -28.16
CA ALA A 293 25.46 20.12 -28.52
C ALA A 293 26.04 19.37 -27.32
N VAL A 294 26.10 20.00 -26.14
CA VAL A 294 26.56 19.34 -24.90
C VAL A 294 25.61 18.21 -24.49
N TYR A 295 24.29 18.46 -24.49
CA TYR A 295 23.31 17.41 -24.19
C TYR A 295 23.39 16.25 -25.17
N ALA A 296 23.46 16.54 -26.47
CA ALA A 296 23.57 15.53 -27.52
C ALA A 296 24.83 14.66 -27.34
N ALA A 297 25.98 15.28 -27.03
CA ALA A 297 27.23 14.56 -26.78
C ALA A 297 27.15 13.66 -25.53
N ASP A 298 26.59 14.18 -24.42
CA ASP A 298 26.41 13.41 -23.18
C ASP A 298 25.46 12.22 -23.39
N ILE A 299 24.33 12.43 -24.08
CA ILE A 299 23.36 11.38 -24.40
C ILE A 299 24.02 10.30 -25.26
N ALA A 300 24.74 10.69 -26.31
CA ALA A 300 25.42 9.74 -27.19
C ALA A 300 26.46 8.91 -26.43
N LYS A 301 27.24 9.53 -25.55
CA LYS A 301 28.22 8.85 -24.69
C LYS A 301 27.57 7.83 -23.76
N GLN A 302 26.51 8.23 -23.05
CA GLN A 302 25.81 7.35 -22.10
C GLN A 302 25.05 6.22 -22.80
N GLN A 303 24.48 6.49 -23.98
CA GLN A 303 23.87 5.45 -24.81
C GLN A 303 24.91 4.44 -25.30
N ALA A 304 26.10 4.87 -25.69
CA ALA A 304 27.18 3.97 -26.09
C ALA A 304 27.60 3.06 -24.91
N GLN A 305 27.75 3.62 -23.71
CA GLN A 305 28.04 2.84 -22.49
C GLN A 305 26.92 1.86 -22.15
N LEU A 306 25.65 2.26 -22.30
CA LEU A 306 24.51 1.37 -22.08
C LEU A 306 24.52 0.21 -23.08
N VAL A 307 24.73 0.48 -24.37
CA VAL A 307 24.79 -0.56 -25.40
C VAL A 307 25.98 -1.49 -25.15
N GLU A 308 27.15 -0.96 -24.79
CA GLU A 308 28.31 -1.76 -24.43
C GLU A 308 28.03 -2.66 -23.21
N HIS A 309 27.40 -2.12 -22.17
CA HIS A 309 26.99 -2.90 -20.99
C HIS A 309 26.01 -4.02 -21.35
N LEU A 310 25.01 -3.74 -22.19
CA LEU A 310 24.05 -4.75 -22.66
C LEU A 310 24.69 -5.84 -23.53
N ARG A 311 25.75 -5.52 -24.29
CA ARG A 311 26.52 -6.53 -25.03
C ARG A 311 27.27 -7.50 -24.11
N HIS A 312 27.74 -7.02 -22.94
CA HIS A 312 28.38 -7.87 -21.94
C HIS A 312 27.37 -8.75 -21.18
N PHE A 313 26.12 -8.29 -21.08
CA PHE A 313 25.03 -8.97 -20.36
C PHE A 313 23.77 -9.11 -21.24
N PRO A 314 23.76 -10.01 -22.24
CA PRO A 314 22.67 -10.13 -23.22
C PRO A 314 21.30 -10.44 -22.60
N GLU A 315 21.27 -11.12 -21.46
CA GLU A 315 20.05 -11.37 -20.68
C GLU A 315 19.35 -10.08 -20.24
N LEU A 316 20.11 -9.00 -19.99
CA LEU A 316 19.55 -7.70 -19.63
C LEU A 316 18.90 -7.00 -20.83
N GLU A 317 19.44 -7.21 -22.03
CA GLU A 317 18.86 -6.70 -23.27
C GLU A 317 17.53 -7.38 -23.58
N GLN A 318 17.46 -8.71 -23.39
CA GLN A 318 16.22 -9.47 -23.52
C GLN A 318 15.16 -8.99 -22.52
N GLU A 319 15.55 -8.74 -21.27
CA GLU A 319 14.65 -8.18 -20.25
C GLU A 319 14.07 -6.82 -20.69
N ILE A 320 14.91 -5.91 -21.21
CA ILE A 320 14.46 -4.61 -21.73
C ILE A 320 13.48 -4.81 -22.89
N LEU A 321 13.79 -5.71 -23.83
CA LEU A 321 12.95 -5.96 -25.00
C LEU A 321 11.56 -6.43 -24.58
N LEU A 322 11.48 -7.37 -23.62
CA LEU A 322 10.19 -7.88 -23.12
C LEU A 322 9.39 -6.78 -22.42
N VAL A 323 10.02 -5.96 -21.58
CA VAL A 323 9.37 -4.84 -20.89
C VAL A 323 8.88 -3.80 -21.89
N ALA A 324 9.73 -3.35 -22.81
CA ALA A 324 9.38 -2.40 -23.86
C ALA A 324 8.21 -2.93 -24.72
N ARG A 325 8.20 -4.23 -25.02
CA ARG A 325 7.11 -4.84 -25.77
C ARG A 325 5.79 -4.79 -24.99
N ILE A 326 5.79 -5.08 -23.70
CA ILE A 326 4.60 -4.95 -22.84
C ILE A 326 4.10 -3.50 -22.82
N ASP A 327 4.98 -2.53 -22.67
CA ASP A 327 4.59 -1.12 -22.64
C ASP A 327 4.03 -0.65 -23.99
N THR A 328 4.61 -1.09 -25.12
CA THR A 328 4.04 -0.81 -26.45
C THR A 328 2.66 -1.43 -26.64
N LEU A 329 2.43 -2.67 -26.18
CA LEU A 329 1.10 -3.29 -26.21
C LEU A 329 0.09 -2.55 -25.33
N ARG A 330 0.52 -2.04 -24.17
CA ARG A 330 -0.33 -1.21 -23.31
C ARG A 330 -0.72 0.09 -24.03
N ALA A 331 0.22 0.71 -24.75
CA ALA A 331 -0.06 1.89 -25.57
C ALA A 331 -1.02 1.58 -26.74
N GLU A 332 -0.82 0.47 -27.46
CA GLU A 332 -1.75 -0.02 -28.51
C GLU A 332 -3.18 -0.16 -27.95
N ARG A 333 -3.32 -0.78 -26.77
CA ARG A 333 -4.61 -0.96 -26.09
C ARG A 333 -5.27 0.38 -25.76
N VAL A 334 -4.51 1.34 -25.21
CA VAL A 334 -5.03 2.68 -24.89
C VAL A 334 -5.50 3.41 -26.14
N ALA A 335 -4.73 3.33 -27.24
CA ALA A 335 -5.10 3.94 -28.50
C ALA A 335 -6.41 3.37 -29.08
N LEU A 336 -6.63 2.06 -29.00
CA LEU A 336 -7.87 1.43 -29.44
C LEU A 336 -9.09 1.86 -28.62
N VAL A 337 -8.92 2.01 -27.31
CA VAL A 337 -9.97 2.52 -26.43
C VAL A 337 -10.33 3.96 -26.80
N ASP A 338 -9.34 4.80 -27.09
CA ASP A 338 -9.59 6.18 -27.54
C ASP A 338 -10.26 6.23 -28.92
N ALA A 339 -9.82 5.40 -29.86
CA ALA A 339 -10.42 5.31 -31.19
C ALA A 339 -11.91 4.91 -31.14
N ALA A 340 -12.26 3.96 -30.27
CA ALA A 340 -13.65 3.56 -30.05
C ALA A 340 -14.50 4.70 -29.44
N LYS A 341 -13.96 5.44 -28.46
CA LYS A 341 -14.65 6.62 -27.88
C LYS A 341 -14.94 7.70 -28.92
N ARG A 342 -14.07 7.86 -29.93
CA ARG A 342 -14.24 8.80 -31.04
C ARG A 342 -15.14 8.26 -32.16
N GLY A 343 -15.68 7.05 -32.03
CA GLY A 343 -16.51 6.42 -33.06
C GLY A 343 -15.75 5.95 -34.29
N LEU A 344 -14.42 5.83 -34.23
CA LEU A 344 -13.57 5.39 -35.34
C LEU A 344 -13.57 3.86 -35.51
N VAL A 345 -13.97 3.12 -34.47
CA VAL A 345 -13.95 1.65 -34.42
C VAL A 345 -15.24 1.17 -33.74
N SER A 346 -15.85 0.09 -34.24
CA SER A 346 -17.03 -0.51 -33.61
C SER A 346 -16.66 -1.23 -32.30
N ALA A 347 -17.62 -1.38 -31.39
CA ALA A 347 -17.39 -2.06 -30.11
C ALA A 347 -16.98 -3.54 -30.29
N GLU A 348 -17.47 -4.20 -31.33
CA GLU A 348 -17.14 -5.58 -31.67
C GLU A 348 -15.67 -5.71 -32.13
N ILE A 349 -15.24 -4.84 -33.05
CA ILE A 349 -13.84 -4.80 -33.52
C ILE A 349 -12.89 -4.41 -32.40
N GLN A 350 -13.29 -3.48 -31.53
CA GLN A 350 -12.51 -3.09 -30.36
C GLN A 350 -12.27 -4.30 -29.42
N ALA A 351 -13.33 -5.04 -29.10
CA ALA A 351 -13.24 -6.19 -28.20
C ALA A 351 -12.34 -7.29 -28.77
N GLU A 352 -12.44 -7.55 -30.07
CA GLU A 352 -11.56 -8.49 -30.79
C GLU A 352 -10.08 -8.07 -30.70
N LEU A 353 -9.77 -6.82 -31.08
CA LEU A 353 -8.38 -6.34 -31.11
C LEU A 353 -7.75 -6.25 -29.71
N ILE A 354 -8.52 -5.85 -28.69
CA ILE A 354 -8.05 -5.86 -27.31
C ILE A 354 -7.73 -7.30 -26.87
N THR A 355 -8.57 -8.27 -27.22
CA THR A 355 -8.31 -9.69 -26.91
C THR A 355 -7.01 -10.18 -27.54
N HIS A 356 -6.72 -9.79 -28.79
CA HIS A 356 -5.45 -10.11 -29.45
C HIS A 356 -4.23 -9.47 -28.74
N ILE A 357 -4.35 -8.23 -28.30
CA ILE A 357 -3.29 -7.54 -27.55
C ILE A 357 -3.05 -8.23 -26.21
N ASP A 358 -4.12 -8.55 -25.49
CA ASP A 358 -4.04 -9.21 -24.18
C ASP A 358 -3.38 -10.60 -24.30
N ASN A 359 -3.71 -11.37 -25.36
CA ASN A 359 -3.07 -12.64 -25.66
C ASN A 359 -1.56 -12.49 -25.93
N ARG A 360 -1.16 -11.48 -26.72
CA ARG A 360 0.26 -11.17 -26.99
C ARG A 360 0.99 -10.76 -25.71
N ALA A 361 0.36 -9.94 -24.86
CA ALA A 361 0.93 -9.52 -23.60
C ALA A 361 1.13 -10.70 -22.64
N GLU A 362 0.17 -11.63 -22.59
CA GLU A 362 0.26 -12.81 -21.74
C GLU A 362 1.36 -13.78 -22.21
N ALA A 363 1.51 -13.97 -23.53
CA ALA A 363 2.61 -14.74 -24.10
C ALA A 363 3.99 -14.18 -23.68
N ILE A 364 4.15 -12.85 -23.69
CA ILE A 364 5.40 -12.20 -23.27
C ILE A 364 5.65 -12.39 -21.76
N LYS A 365 4.61 -12.29 -20.92
CA LYS A 365 4.75 -12.57 -19.47
C LYS A 365 5.16 -14.02 -19.20
N ILE A 366 4.75 -14.97 -20.03
CA ILE A 366 5.19 -16.37 -19.91
C ILE A 366 6.68 -16.48 -20.22
N LEU A 367 7.16 -15.83 -21.30
CA LEU A 367 8.59 -15.80 -21.64
C LEU A 367 9.42 -15.14 -20.54
N GLN A 368 8.91 -14.04 -19.95
CA GLN A 368 9.58 -13.35 -18.84
C GLN A 368 9.75 -14.22 -17.59
N LYS A 369 8.88 -15.22 -17.37
CA LYS A 369 9.00 -16.16 -16.24
C LYS A 369 10.04 -17.25 -16.48
N GLN A 370 10.57 -17.39 -17.69
CA GLN A 370 11.56 -18.40 -18.08
C GLN A 370 13.00 -17.85 -18.07
N ILE A 371 13.16 -16.53 -18.00
CA ILE A 371 14.41 -15.78 -17.81
C ILE A 371 14.52 -15.43 -16.33
#